data_AF-A0A914FCK3-F1
#
_entry.id   AF-A0A914FCK3-F1
#
_cell.length_a   1.000
_cell.length_b   1.000
_cell.length_c   1.000
_cell.angle_alpha   90.00
_cell.angle_beta   90.00
_cell.angle_gamma   90.00
#
_symmetry.space_group_name_H-M   'P 1'
#
loop_
_entity.id
_entity.type
_entity.pdbx_description
1 polymer ?
#
loop_
_entity_poly.entity_id
_entity_poly.type
_entity_poly.pdbx_seq_one_letter_code
_entity_poly.pdbx_strand_id
1 'polypeptide(L)'
;MFIERLIVLVVKITIIRVSAIYPVHYGTVVTQLALALANLYLQVPEWIGSIGHIVNIFATGTLGGINIMFSLLTVFPEKLQGKDLRLGAIRHEAVQAELVGNFKIVVNLLTQVLNIDQSNTSMSKKVVQCINVWVNHP
;
A
#
# COMPACT_ATOMS: atom_id res chain seq x y z
N MET A 1 -15.28 13.44 -3.98
CA MET A 1 -16.28 13.13 -2.91
C MET A 1 -16.86 11.71 -2.96
N PHE A 2 -17.35 11.17 -4.08
CA PHE A 2 -17.89 9.79 -4.12
C PHE A 2 -16.80 8.70 -4.24
N ILE A 3 -15.72 9.01 -4.96
CA ILE A 3 -14.60 8.08 -5.24
C ILE A 3 -13.67 7.89 -4.03
N GLU A 4 -13.31 8.97 -3.32
CA GLU A 4 -12.60 8.87 -2.04
C GLU A 4 -13.39 8.04 -1.02
N ARG A 5 -14.72 8.20 -0.99
CA ARG A 5 -15.59 7.39 -0.16
C ARG A 5 -15.56 5.93 -0.60
N LEU A 6 -15.55 5.61 -1.89
CA LEU A 6 -15.50 4.24 -2.37
C LEU A 6 -14.17 3.54 -2.04
N ILE A 7 -13.03 4.23 -2.20
CA ILE A 7 -11.69 3.72 -1.82
C ILE A 7 -11.62 3.48 -0.31
N VAL A 8 -12.00 4.49 0.48
CA VAL A 8 -12.00 4.38 1.94
C VAL A 8 -12.97 3.29 2.39
N LEU A 9 -14.12 3.13 1.74
CA LEU A 9 -15.12 2.13 2.06
C LEU A 9 -14.66 0.71 1.67
N VAL A 10 -14.08 0.52 0.48
CA VAL A 10 -13.57 -0.79 0.04
C VAL A 10 -12.36 -1.22 0.87
N VAL A 11 -11.44 -0.28 1.18
CA VAL A 11 -10.25 -0.55 1.99
C VAL A 11 -10.60 -0.73 3.47
N LYS A 12 -11.40 0.16 4.08
CA LYS A 12 -11.84 0.00 5.47
C LYS A 12 -12.75 -1.21 5.64
N ILE A 13 -13.81 -1.37 4.83
CA ILE A 13 -14.81 -2.42 5.07
C ILE A 13 -14.25 -3.79 4.73
N THR A 14 -13.55 -3.95 3.60
CA THR A 14 -13.08 -5.28 3.20
C THR A 14 -11.91 -5.74 4.07
N ILE A 15 -10.92 -4.88 4.30
CA ILE A 15 -9.68 -5.36 4.94
C ILE A 15 -9.79 -5.36 6.46
N ILE A 16 -10.45 -4.37 7.08
CA ILE A 16 -10.66 -4.37 8.55
C ILE A 16 -11.61 -5.50 8.93
N ARG A 17 -12.71 -5.74 8.19
CA ARG A 17 -13.60 -6.88 8.49
C ARG A 17 -12.94 -8.22 8.24
N VAL A 18 -12.20 -8.39 7.15
CA VAL A 18 -11.45 -9.63 6.93
C VAL A 18 -10.47 -9.85 8.07
N SER A 19 -9.70 -8.85 8.50
CA SER A 19 -8.76 -8.94 9.63
C SER A 19 -9.39 -9.21 11.00
N ALA A 20 -10.70 -8.98 11.15
CA ALA A 20 -11.44 -9.27 12.36
C ALA A 20 -12.06 -10.68 12.38
N ILE A 21 -12.20 -11.34 11.22
CA ILE A 21 -12.98 -12.59 11.08
C ILE A 21 -12.10 -13.85 10.98
N TYR A 22 -10.84 -13.80 10.53
CA TYR A 22 -10.02 -15.01 10.25
C TYR A 22 -8.61 -15.10 10.88
N PRO A 23 -8.44 -15.08 12.23
CA PRO A 23 -7.18 -14.79 12.96
C PRO A 23 -5.89 -15.48 12.46
N VAL A 24 -6.02 -16.62 11.78
CA VAL A 24 -4.99 -17.64 11.60
C VAL A 24 -4.57 -17.87 10.13
N HIS A 25 -5.32 -17.39 9.13
CA HIS A 25 -5.04 -17.65 7.68
C HIS A 25 -4.80 -16.39 6.82
N TYR A 26 -4.47 -15.25 7.44
CA TYR A 26 -4.57 -13.94 6.79
C TYR A 26 -3.54 -13.60 5.72
N GLY A 27 -2.33 -14.16 5.77
CA GLY A 27 -1.22 -13.68 4.94
C GLY A 27 -1.57 -13.67 3.45
N THR A 28 -2.02 -14.81 2.93
CA THR A 28 -2.36 -14.97 1.51
C THR A 28 -3.55 -14.10 1.10
N VAL A 29 -4.62 -14.07 1.90
CA VAL A 29 -5.83 -13.29 1.58
C VAL A 29 -5.51 -11.79 1.55
N VAL A 30 -4.76 -11.29 2.54
CA VAL A 30 -4.35 -9.89 2.60
C VAL A 30 -3.45 -9.54 1.42
N THR A 31 -2.50 -10.40 1.05
CA THR A 31 -1.65 -10.19 -0.13
C THR A 31 -2.48 -10.16 -1.42
N GLN A 32 -3.45 -11.07 -1.60
CA GLN A 32 -4.30 -11.08 -2.80
C GLN A 32 -5.21 -9.85 -2.88
N LEU A 33 -5.76 -9.40 -1.75
CA LEU A 33 -6.53 -8.16 -1.68
C LEU A 33 -5.66 -6.94 -1.98
N ALA A 34 -4.42 -6.92 -1.48
CA ALA A 34 -3.47 -5.84 -1.78
C ALA A 34 -3.13 -5.80 -3.28
N LEU A 35 -2.90 -6.95 -3.90
CA LEU A 35 -2.69 -7.09 -5.35
C LEU A 35 -3.90 -6.64 -6.17
N ALA A 36 -5.11 -7.05 -5.78
CA ALA A 36 -6.33 -6.64 -6.46
C ALA A 36 -6.54 -5.12 -6.37
N LEU A 37 -6.30 -4.53 -5.19
CA LEU A 37 -6.42 -3.09 -4.99
C LEU A 37 -5.36 -2.32 -5.78
N ALA A 38 -4.11 -2.79 -5.78
CA ALA A 38 -3.05 -2.20 -6.58
C ALA A 38 -3.39 -2.21 -8.06
N ASN A 39 -3.84 -3.34 -8.61
CA ASN A 39 -4.29 -3.43 -10.00
C ASN A 39 -5.38 -2.42 -10.33
N LEU A 40 -6.35 -2.26 -9.44
CA LEU A 40 -7.45 -1.32 -9.62
C LEU A 40 -6.95 0.13 -9.58
N TYR A 41 -6.13 0.49 -8.59
CA TYR A 41 -5.55 1.83 -8.47
C TYR A 41 -4.74 2.24 -9.71
N LEU A 42 -3.93 1.32 -10.24
CA LEU A 42 -3.13 1.60 -11.44
C LEU A 42 -4.04 1.88 -12.65
N GLN A 43 -5.16 1.17 -12.77
CA GLN A 43 -6.08 1.25 -13.90
C GLN A 43 -7.13 2.38 -13.83
N VAL A 44 -7.39 2.96 -12.65
CA VAL A 44 -8.43 3.99 -12.48
C VAL A 44 -7.79 5.39 -12.42
N PRO A 45 -7.84 6.19 -13.51
CA PRO A 45 -7.15 7.48 -13.60
C PRO A 45 -7.59 8.50 -12.54
N GLU A 46 -8.83 8.41 -12.07
CA GLU A 46 -9.44 9.33 -11.11
C GLU A 46 -8.88 9.16 -9.68
N TRP A 47 -8.10 8.11 -9.42
CA TRP A 47 -7.58 7.78 -8.08
C TRP A 47 -6.26 8.50 -7.75
N ILE A 48 -6.06 9.71 -8.26
CA ILE A 48 -4.85 10.51 -8.02
C ILE A 48 -4.76 10.91 -6.54
N GLY A 49 -3.56 10.81 -5.96
CA GLY A 49 -3.28 11.20 -4.57
C GLY A 49 -3.65 10.14 -3.54
N SER A 50 -4.20 8.99 -3.97
CA SER A 50 -4.71 7.95 -3.06
C SER A 50 -3.62 7.37 -2.14
N ILE A 51 -2.36 7.39 -2.54
CA ILE A 51 -1.23 6.92 -1.71
C ILE A 51 -1.14 7.74 -0.42
N GLY A 52 -1.22 9.08 -0.51
CA GLY A 52 -1.22 9.94 0.67
C GLY A 52 -2.41 9.67 1.60
N HIS A 53 -3.59 9.38 1.03
CA HIS A 53 -4.77 8.99 1.81
C HIS A 53 -4.57 7.64 2.50
N ILE A 54 -4.02 6.64 1.81
CA ILE A 54 -3.69 5.33 2.37
C ILE A 54 -2.71 5.50 3.55
N VAL A 55 -1.64 6.27 3.36
CA VAL A 55 -0.67 6.56 4.42
C VAL A 55 -1.35 7.19 5.63
N ASN A 56 -2.19 8.21 5.43
CA ASN A 56 -2.90 8.89 6.52
C ASN A 56 -3.88 7.97 7.27
N ILE A 57 -4.56 7.05 6.56
CA ILE A 57 -5.50 6.11 7.18
C ILE A 57 -4.78 5.15 8.12
N PHE A 58 -3.59 4.70 7.75
CA PHE A 58 -2.86 3.68 8.50
C PHE A 58 -1.86 4.26 9.51
N ALA A 59 -1.51 5.54 9.40
CA ALA A 59 -0.66 6.24 10.38
C ALA A 59 -1.22 6.21 11.82
N THR A 60 -2.54 6.07 11.99
CA THR A 60 -3.21 6.00 13.30
C THR A 60 -3.75 4.61 13.63
N GLY A 61 -3.33 3.57 12.90
CA GLY A 61 -3.96 2.25 12.89
C GLY A 61 -3.41 1.25 13.92
N THR A 62 -4.14 0.15 14.13
CA THR A 62 -3.69 -1.01 14.88
C THR A 62 -2.55 -1.75 14.15
N LEU A 63 -1.79 -2.59 14.86
CA LEU A 63 -0.74 -3.47 14.30
C LEU A 63 -1.20 -4.29 13.06
N GLY A 64 -2.48 -4.68 13.02
CA GLY A 64 -3.08 -5.34 11.86
C GLY A 64 -3.14 -4.41 10.64
N GLY A 65 -3.59 -3.17 10.82
CA GLY A 65 -3.64 -2.15 9.77
C GLY A 65 -2.26 -1.81 9.21
N ILE A 66 -1.24 -1.74 10.08
CA ILE A 66 0.14 -1.48 9.67
C ILE A 66 0.65 -2.57 8.71
N ASN A 67 0.38 -3.85 8.98
CA ASN A 67 0.79 -4.95 8.09
C ASN A 67 0.14 -4.87 6.70
N ILE A 68 -1.14 -4.50 6.65
CA ILE A 68 -1.88 -4.31 5.38
C ILE A 68 -1.28 -3.16 4.58
N MET A 69 -0.99 -2.05 5.26
CA MET A 69 -0.34 -0.89 4.67
C MET A 69 1.00 -1.26 4.03
N PHE A 70 1.84 -2.04 4.72
CA PHE A 70 3.08 -2.55 4.14
C PHE A 70 2.85 -3.36 2.87
N SER A 71 1.89 -4.29 2.90
CA SER A 71 1.57 -5.10 1.73
C SER A 71 1.14 -4.22 0.54
N LEU A 72 0.33 -3.20 0.78
CA LEU A 72 -0.11 -2.28 -0.27
C LEU A 72 1.04 -1.44 -0.82
N LEU A 73 1.79 -0.79 0.07
CA LEU A 73 2.92 0.07 -0.32
C LEU A 73 4.00 -0.71 -1.06
N THR A 74 4.22 -1.98 -0.74
CA THR A 74 5.20 -2.82 -1.46
C THR A 74 4.68 -3.22 -2.83
N VAL A 75 3.40 -3.59 -2.94
CA VAL A 75 2.83 -4.11 -4.18
C VAL A 75 2.62 -3.04 -5.26
N PHE A 76 2.36 -1.78 -4.91
CA PHE A 76 2.18 -0.71 -5.91
C PHE A 76 3.36 -0.56 -6.90
N PRO A 77 4.59 -0.28 -6.44
CA PRO A 77 5.74 -0.14 -7.32
C PRO A 77 6.11 -1.46 -8.03
N GLU A 78 6.02 -2.61 -7.34
CA GLU A 78 6.25 -3.92 -7.97
C GLU A 78 5.29 -4.17 -9.14
N LYS A 79 4.00 -3.84 -8.95
CA LYS A 79 2.99 -4.12 -9.96
C LYS A 79 3.07 -3.16 -11.15
N LEU A 80 3.48 -1.91 -10.94
CA LEU A 80 3.74 -0.95 -12.00
C LEU A 80 4.87 -1.42 -12.94
N GLN A 81 5.87 -2.11 -12.40
CA GLN A 81 7.00 -2.68 -13.16
C GLN A 81 6.69 -4.08 -13.74
N GLY A 82 5.54 -4.65 -13.40
CA GLY A 82 5.13 -5.98 -13.83
C GLY A 82 4.70 -6.02 -15.29
N LYS A 83 5.19 -7.02 -16.03
CA LYS A 83 4.87 -7.22 -17.47
C LYS A 83 3.40 -7.55 -17.73
N ASP A 84 2.68 -8.06 -16.74
CA ASP A 84 1.27 -8.45 -16.88
C ASP A 84 0.30 -7.27 -16.79
N LEU A 85 0.81 -6.08 -16.43
CA LEU A 85 -0.02 -4.88 -16.32
C LEU A 85 -0.21 -4.25 -17.70
N ARG A 86 -1.42 -4.33 -18.23
CA ARG A 86 -1.81 -3.67 -19.49
C ARG A 86 -2.20 -2.22 -19.22
N LEU A 87 -1.19 -1.36 -18.99
CA LEU A 87 -1.37 0.07 -18.77
C LEU A 87 -0.86 0.85 -19.99
N GLY A 88 -1.61 1.87 -20.42
CA GLY A 88 -1.13 2.79 -21.46
C GLY A 88 0.05 3.64 -20.95
N ALA A 89 1.00 3.97 -21.83
CA ALA A 89 2.24 4.67 -21.47
C ALA A 89 2.02 5.98 -20.68
N ILE A 90 1.02 6.79 -21.07
CA ILE A 90 0.69 8.05 -20.39
C ILE A 90 0.27 7.80 -18.93
N ARG A 91 -0.58 6.80 -18.71
CA ARG A 91 -1.04 6.47 -17.35
C ARG A 91 0.08 5.85 -16.53
N HIS A 92 0.93 5.04 -17.15
CA HIS A 92 2.12 4.47 -16.51
C HIS A 92 3.05 5.56 -15.99
N GLU A 93 3.42 6.52 -16.83
CA GLU A 93 4.27 7.66 -16.45
C GLU A 93 3.62 8.53 -15.37
N ALA A 94 2.31 8.80 -15.46
CA ALA A 94 1.59 9.58 -14.46
C ALA A 94 1.60 8.93 -13.08
N VAL A 95 1.39 7.60 -13.01
CA VAL A 95 1.45 6.87 -11.73
C VAL A 95 2.88 6.78 -11.21
N GLN A 96 3.87 6.59 -12.09
CA GLN A 96 5.27 6.61 -11.69
C GLN A 96 5.65 7.95 -11.05
N ALA A 97 5.28 9.07 -11.69
CA ALA A 97 5.51 10.40 -11.13
C ALA A 97 4.82 10.58 -9.76
N GLU A 98 3.61 10.03 -9.58
CA GLU A 98 2.91 10.05 -8.29
C GLU A 98 3.65 9.23 -7.23
N LEU A 99 4.16 8.04 -7.56
CA LEU A 99 4.93 7.21 -6.64
C LEU A 99 6.21 7.93 -6.20
N VAL A 100 7.00 8.45 -7.15
CA VAL A 100 8.20 9.26 -6.85
C VAL A 100 7.86 10.45 -5.96
N GLY A 101 6.76 11.16 -6.26
CA GLY A 101 6.29 12.30 -5.46
C GLY A 101 5.93 11.92 -4.01
N ASN A 102 5.44 10.71 -3.79
CA ASN A 102 5.05 10.20 -2.46
C ASN A 102 6.19 9.48 -1.71
N PHE A 103 7.34 9.22 -2.35
CA PHE A 103 8.46 8.48 -1.77
C PHE A 103 8.86 9.00 -0.38
N LYS A 104 9.00 10.33 -0.24
CA LYS A 104 9.38 10.96 1.05
C LYS A 104 8.35 10.71 2.15
N ILE A 105 7.06 10.77 1.82
CA ILE A 105 5.97 10.56 2.78
C ILE A 105 5.98 9.10 3.25
N VAL A 106 6.17 8.16 2.33
CA VAL A 106 6.27 6.74 2.63
C VAL A 106 7.47 6.45 3.52
N VAL A 107 8.67 6.90 3.16
CA VAL A 107 9.88 6.68 3.98
C VAL A 107 9.74 7.26 5.40
N ASN A 108 9.13 8.44 5.55
CA ASN A 108 8.89 9.04 6.86
C ASN A 108 7.95 8.17 7.72
N LEU A 109 6.84 7.70 7.13
CA LEU A 109 5.92 6.77 7.79
C LEU A 109 6.63 5.48 8.20
N LEU A 110 7.44 4.90 7.32
CA LEU A 110 8.18 3.67 7.61
C LEU A 110 9.16 3.86 8.77
N THR A 111 9.81 5.02 8.85
CA THR A 111 10.70 5.40 9.95
C THR A 111 9.92 5.54 11.26
N GLN A 112 8.71 6.13 11.23
CA GLN A 112 7.84 6.21 12.40
C GLN A 112 7.43 4.82 12.90
N VAL A 113 7.11 3.88 11.99
CA VAL A 113 6.78 2.51 12.36
C VAL A 113 7.95 1.80 13.06
N LEU A 114 9.19 2.00 12.58
CA LEU A 114 10.39 1.46 13.27
C LEU A 114 10.54 2.00 14.68
N ASN A 115 10.21 3.27 14.91
CA ASN A 115 10.29 3.90 16.21
C ASN A 115 9.24 3.38 17.20
N ILE A 116 8.07 2.95 16.71
CA ILE A 116 6.98 2.44 17.56
C ILE A 116 7.28 1.03 18.10
N ASP A 117 7.94 0.18 17.30
CA ASP A 117 8.20 -1.22 17.67
C ASP A 117 9.67 -1.63 17.41
N GLN A 118 10.59 -0.96 18.12
CA GLN A 118 12.04 -1.16 17.97
C GLN A 118 12.51 -2.59 18.29
N SER A 119 11.76 -3.33 19.12
CA SER A 119 12.10 -4.69 19.52
C SER A 119 11.71 -5.77 18.49
N ASN A 120 10.88 -5.44 17.51
CA ASN A 120 10.32 -6.42 16.59
C ASN A 120 11.14 -6.53 15.31
N THR A 121 12.08 -7.48 15.31
CA THR A 121 12.93 -7.79 14.15
C THR A 121 12.11 -8.16 12.90
N SER A 122 10.91 -8.72 13.06
CA SER A 122 10.06 -9.07 11.91
C SER A 122 9.46 -7.84 11.23
N MET A 123 9.06 -6.83 12.01
CA MET A 123 8.58 -5.54 11.51
C MET A 123 9.71 -4.78 10.82
N SER A 124 10.90 -4.78 11.41
CA SER A 124 12.10 -4.15 10.84
C SER A 124 12.46 -4.73 9.46
N LYS A 125 12.39 -6.06 9.30
CA LYS A 125 12.61 -6.71 7.99
C LYS A 125 11.61 -6.23 6.94
N LYS A 126 10.33 -6.13 7.29
CA LYS A 126 9.28 -5.65 6.36
C LYS A 126 9.49 -4.20 5.95
N VAL A 127 9.92 -3.35 6.88
CA VAL A 127 10.27 -1.95 6.60
C VAL A 127 11.40 -1.88 5.59
N VAL A 128 12.51 -2.56 5.84
CA VAL A 128 13.67 -2.56 4.94
C VAL A 128 13.30 -3.11 3.56
N GLN A 129 12.50 -4.18 3.50
CA GLN A 129 12.00 -4.74 2.24
C GLN A 129 11.16 -3.72 1.46
N CYS A 130 10.23 -3.05 2.13
CA CYS A 130 9.41 -2.02 1.51
C CYS A 130 10.28 -0.88 0.97
N ILE A 131 11.22 -0.36 1.76
CA ILE A 131 12.16 0.69 1.30
C ILE A 131 12.95 0.19 0.07
N ASN A 132 13.49 -1.03 0.11
CA ASN A 132 14.25 -1.59 -0.99
C ASN A 132 13.42 -1.68 -2.28
N VAL A 133 12.14 -2.05 -2.18
CA VAL A 133 11.23 -2.08 -3.32
C VAL A 133 11.02 -0.68 -3.90
N TRP A 134 10.77 0.32 -3.06
CA TRP A 134 10.58 1.71 -3.53
C TRP A 134 11.86 2.33 -4.13
N VAL A 135 13.04 1.91 -3.66
CA VAL A 135 14.33 2.37 -4.21
C VAL A 135 14.63 1.70 -5.56
N ASN A 136 14.34 0.41 -5.70
CA ASN A 136 14.60 -0.32 -6.95
C ASN A 136 13.52 -0.10 -8.02
N HIS A 137 12.33 0.33 -7.60
CA HIS A 137 11.16 0.57 -8.46
C HIS A 137 10.57 1.96 -8.19
N PRO A 138 11.29 3.04 -8.52
CA PRO A 138 10.84 4.41 -8.33
C PRO A 138 9.66 4.77 -9.24
#